data_AF-A0AA36XKH1-F1
#
_entry.id   AF-A0AA36XKH1-F1
#
_cell.length_a   1.000
_cell.length_b   1.000
_cell.length_c   1.000
_cell.angle_alpha   90.00
_cell.angle_beta   90.00
_cell.angle_gamma   90.00
#
_symmetry.space_group_name_H-M   'P 1'
#
loop_
_entity.id
_entity.type
_entity.pdbx_description
1 polymer ?
#
loop_
_entity_poly.entity_id
_entity_poly.type
_entity_poly.pdbx_seq_one_letter_code
_entity_poly.pdbx_strand_id
1 'polypeptide(L)' 'MSRADFAHIQTPTLLLAGEKDQNAPLDTVLAAYRAMPKAQLAIVANAPHGVLQSGFSAAWAMIDKFLRD' A
#
# COMPACT_ATOMS: atom_id res chain seq x y z
N MET A 1 -6.40 0.48 13.82
CA MET A 1 -6.03 1.92 13.76
C MET A 1 -7.23 2.70 13.27
N SER A 2 -7.52 3.82 13.91
CA SER A 2 -8.53 4.79 13.49
C SER A 2 -8.01 5.65 12.33
N ARG A 3 -8.91 6.36 11.62
CA ARG A 3 -8.50 7.41 10.66
C ARG A 3 -7.64 8.49 11.32
N ALA A 4 -7.89 8.82 12.59
CA ALA A 4 -7.12 9.81 13.31
C ALA A 4 -5.67 9.35 13.52
N ASP A 5 -5.47 8.06 13.80
CA ASP A 5 -4.13 7.49 14.00
C ASP A 5 -3.26 7.64 12.74
N PHE A 6 -3.83 7.39 11.56
CA PHE A 6 -3.13 7.52 10.27
C PHE A 6 -2.76 8.97 9.93
N ALA A 7 -3.57 9.95 10.36
CA ALA A 7 -3.32 11.37 10.11
C ALA A 7 -2.04 11.88 10.82
N HIS A 8 -1.59 11.18 11.87
CA HIS A 8 -0.37 11.51 12.58
C HIS A 8 0.90 10.99 11.89
N ILE A 9 0.80 10.15 10.86
CA ILE A 9 1.97 9.63 10.13
C ILE A 9 2.49 10.71 9.16
N GLN A 10 3.58 11.37 9.55
CA GLN A 10 4.19 12.47 8.79
C GLN A 10 5.35 12.03 7.88
N THR A 11 5.81 10.79 8.03
CA THR A 11 6.89 10.20 7.22
C THR A 11 6.35 9.83 5.83
N PRO A 12 7.06 10.16 4.73
CA PRO A 12 6.73 9.63 3.41
C PRO A 12 6.57 8.11 3.48
N THR A 13 5.44 7.59 2.99
CA THR A 13 5.10 6.17 3.15
C THR A 13 4.57 5.61 1.84
N LEU A 14 5.04 4.43 1.45
CA LEU A 14 4.42 3.65 0.38
C LEU A 14 3.43 2.64 0.98
N LEU A 15 2.15 2.76 0.60
CA LEU A 15 1.13 1.77 0.93
C LEU A 15 0.98 0.79 -0.25
N LEU A 16 1.56 -0.40 -0.10
CA LEU A 16 1.59 -1.45 -1.11
C LEU A 16 0.62 -2.59 -0.74
N ALA A 17 -0.28 -2.96 -1.65
CA ALA A 17 -1.19 -4.10 -1.45
C ALA A 17 -1.49 -4.87 -2.74
N GLY A 18 -1.96 -6.11 -2.60
CA GLY A 18 -2.57 -6.86 -3.70
C GLY A 18 -4.05 -6.48 -3.85
N GLU A 19 -4.52 -6.35 -5.09
CA GLU A 19 -5.93 -5.99 -5.37
C GLU A 19 -6.95 -6.99 -4.80
N LYS A 20 -6.60 -8.28 -4.79
CA LYS A 20 -7.45 -9.39 -4.32
C LYS A 20 -7.04 -9.90 -2.93
N ASP A 21 -6.42 -9.04 -2.13
CA ASP A 21 -6.13 -9.36 -0.74
C ASP A 21 -7.45 -9.54 0.05
N GLN A 22 -7.69 -10.77 0.52
CA GLN A 22 -8.86 -11.11 1.32
C GLN A 22 -8.67 -10.85 2.82
N ASN A 23 -7.43 -10.68 3.27
CA ASN A 23 -7.11 -10.37 4.66
C ASN A 23 -7.18 -8.87 4.92
N ALA A 24 -6.81 -8.06 3.91
CA ALA A 24 -6.94 -6.61 3.90
C ALA A 24 -7.68 -6.16 2.63
N PRO A 25 -9.03 -6.14 2.65
CA PRO A 25 -9.82 -5.72 1.48
C PRO A 25 -9.40 -4.35 0.96
N LEU A 26 -9.38 -4.18 -0.36
CA LEU A 26 -8.85 -2.99 -1.04
C LEU A 26 -9.41 -1.67 -0.48
N ASP A 27 -10.71 -1.61 -0.17
CA ASP A 27 -11.33 -0.40 0.39
C ASP A 27 -10.71 0.05 1.72
N THR A 28 -10.25 -0.89 2.53
CA THR A 28 -9.57 -0.59 3.80
C THR A 28 -8.18 0.01 3.57
N VAL A 29 -7.46 -0.47 2.56
CA VAL A 29 -6.17 0.07 2.12
C VAL A 29 -6.36 1.48 1.56
N LEU A 30 -7.39 1.68 0.72
CA LEU A 30 -7.72 3.00 0.18
C LEU A 30 -8.13 3.99 1.27
N ALA A 31 -8.86 3.54 2.29
CA ALA A 31 -9.24 4.37 3.44
C ALA A 31 -8.00 4.81 4.26
N ALA A 32 -7.04 3.91 4.48
CA ALA A 32 -5.78 4.24 5.14
C ALA A 32 -4.94 5.23 4.31
N TYR A 33 -4.77 4.97 3.01
CA TYR A 33 -4.08 5.87 2.08
C TYR A 33 -4.64 7.29 2.12
N ARG A 34 -5.98 7.44 2.04
CA ARG A 34 -6.65 8.75 2.09
C ARG A 34 -6.48 9.47 3.44
N ALA A 35 -6.18 8.74 4.51
CA ALA A 35 -5.99 9.32 5.84
C ALA A 35 -4.53 9.74 6.10
N MET A 36 -3.57 9.27 5.30
CA MET A 36 -2.15 9.55 5.48
C MET A 36 -1.70 10.73 4.60
N PRO A 37 -1.16 11.82 5.17
CA PRO A 37 -0.91 13.07 4.44
C PRO A 37 0.19 12.97 3.36
N LYS A 38 1.14 12.04 3.51
CA LYS A 38 2.27 11.85 2.59
C LYS A 38 2.40 10.43 2.07
N ALA A 39 1.27 9.72 2.01
CA ALA A 39 1.28 8.38 1.46
C ALA A 39 1.31 8.42 -0.08
N GLN A 40 2.00 7.45 -0.66
CA GLN A 40 1.84 7.02 -2.04
C GLN A 40 1.14 5.66 -2.04
N LEU A 41 0.37 5.38 -3.09
CA LEU A 41 -0.38 4.14 -3.22
C LEU A 41 0.19 3.26 -4.33
N ALA A 42 0.36 1.97 -4.04
CA ALA A 42 0.78 0.96 -5.00
C ALA A 42 -0.09 -0.29 -4.88
N ILE A 43 -0.86 -0.58 -5.93
CA ILE A 43 -1.74 -1.77 -5.99
C ILE A 43 -1.24 -2.72 -7.08
N VAL A 44 -0.96 -3.97 -6.70
CA VAL A 44 -0.64 -5.02 -7.67
C VAL A 44 -1.93 -5.69 -8.11
N ALA A 45 -2.27 -5.51 -9.40
CA ALA A 45 -3.48 -6.06 -10.00
C ALA A 45 -3.55 -7.58 -9.84
N ASN A 46 -4.75 -8.10 -9.54
CA ASN A 46 -5.07 -9.50 -9.35
C ASN A 46 -4.27 -10.25 -8.25
N ALA A 47 -3.43 -9.58 -7.46
CA ALA A 47 -2.58 -10.25 -6.47
C ALA A 47 -3.32 -10.49 -5.13
N PRO A 48 -3.05 -11.64 -4.46
CA PRO A 48 -3.55 -11.95 -3.11
C PRO A 48 -2.75 -11.22 -2.02
N HIS A 49 -3.05 -11.53 -0.75
CA HIS A 49 -2.34 -11.02 0.43
C HIS A 49 -0.81 -11.18 0.35
N GLY A 50 -0.35 -12.32 -0.16
CA GLY A 50 1.07 -12.63 -0.36
C GLY A 50 1.70 -11.91 -1.56
N VAL A 51 1.45 -10.60 -1.76
CA VAL A 51 1.84 -9.84 -2.96
C VAL A 51 3.35 -9.87 -3.24
N LEU A 52 4.17 -9.88 -2.20
CA LEU A 52 5.64 -9.98 -2.34
C LEU A 52 6.11 -11.37 -2.78
N GLN A 53 5.27 -12.39 -2.69
CA GLN A 53 5.58 -13.75 -3.16
C GLN A 53 5.01 -13.98 -4.57
N SER A 54 3.75 -13.63 -4.80
CA SER A 54 3.05 -13.91 -6.07
C SER A 54 3.25 -12.82 -7.14
N GLY A 55 3.57 -11.59 -6.74
CA GLY A 55 3.67 -10.41 -7.61
C GLY A 55 4.99 -9.66 -7.47
N PHE A 56 6.06 -10.35 -7.08
CA PHE A 56 7.33 -9.76 -6.67
C PHE A 56 7.86 -8.70 -7.65
N SER A 57 7.95 -9.01 -8.95
CA SER A 57 8.51 -8.06 -9.92
C SER A 57 7.75 -6.73 -9.98
N ALA A 58 6.41 -6.78 -9.93
CA ALA A 58 5.58 -5.58 -9.95
C ALA A 58 5.69 -4.81 -8.63
N ALA A 59 5.63 -5.52 -7.49
CA ALA A 59 5.79 -4.92 -6.18
C ALA A 59 7.17 -4.26 -6.02
N TRP A 60 8.23 -4.96 -6.43
CA TRP A 60 9.60 -4.48 -6.33
C TRP A 60 9.84 -3.24 -7.19
N ALA A 61 9.32 -3.19 -8.42
CA ALA A 61 9.45 -2.01 -9.26
C ALA A 61 8.87 -0.74 -8.60
N MET A 62 7.75 -0.88 -7.88
CA MET A 62 7.14 0.24 -7.15
C MET A 62 7.92 0.60 -5.88
N ILE A 63 8.45 -0.39 -5.16
CA ILE A 63 9.31 -0.17 -3.99
C ILE A 63 10.62 0.54 -4.41
N ASP A 64 11.31 0.04 -5.43
CA ASP A 64 12.56 0.63 -5.92
C ASP A 64 12.36 2.06 -6.39
N LYS A 65 11.24 2.35 -7.08
CA LYS A 65 10.86 3.72 -7.44
C LYS A 65 10.71 4.60 -6.20
N PHE A 66 9.92 4.17 -5.21
CA PHE A 66 9.67 4.95 -3.99
C PHE A 66 10.96 5.26 -3.20
N LEU A 67 11.93 4.35 -3.19
CA LEU A 67 13.19 4.53 -2.46
C LEU A 67 14.19 5.46 -3.16
N ARG A 68 14.00 5.73 -4.46
CA ARG A 68 14.90 6.56 -5.27
C ARG A 68 14.36 7.96 -5.55
N ASP A 69 13.07 8.18 -5.33
CA ASP A 69 12.39 9.48 -5.39
C ASP A 69 12.61 10.26 -4.07
#